data_AF-A0A7W0X2W4-F1
#
_entry.id   AF-A0A7W0X2W4-F1
#
_cell.length_a   1.000
_cell.length_b   1.000
_cell.length_c   1.000
_cell.angle_alpha   90.00
_cell.angle_beta   90.00
_cell.angle_gamma   90.00
#
_symmetry.space_group_name_H-M   'P 1'
#
loop_
_entity.id
_entity.type
_entity.pdbx_description
1 polymer ?
#
loop_
_entity_poly.entity_id
_entity_poly.type
_entity_poly.pdbx_seq_one_letter_code
_entity_poly.pdbx_strand_id
1 'polypeptide(L)'
;KTLCNLGLRHQVQGRFADDLEQLEAALAVARDMGNAGLECIVLCNLGMVYDSLARLDEAHDHLDAALAMARELGHRRLEGQVLCYLGLLHAHRADFDEARRCLNAGEALLRAVSDRTSLGILLCSRAETEHLAGTADAARAALSAAEVIAAEVGAGADSELGLALARVRNLLAPDARSKTDSPIAG
;
A
#
# COMPACT_ATOMS: atom_id res chain seq x y z
N LYS A 1 -13.86 5.39 9.37
CA LYS A 1 -12.77 5.04 10.31
C LYS A 1 -11.79 4.19 9.53
N THR A 2 -10.64 4.76 9.20
CA THR A 2 -9.67 4.24 8.22
C THR A 2 -8.83 3.12 8.84
N LEU A 3 -8.72 1.99 8.14
CA LEU A 3 -8.11 0.74 8.59
C LEU A 3 -6.59 0.83 8.78
N CYS A 4 -5.97 1.85 8.19
CA CYS A 4 -4.53 1.90 7.95
C CYS A 4 -3.74 2.87 8.84
N ASN A 5 -4.38 3.51 9.82
CA ASN A 5 -3.65 4.42 10.69
C ASN A 5 -2.57 3.71 11.53
N LEU A 6 -2.66 2.39 11.73
CA LEU A 6 -1.65 1.62 12.45
C LEU A 6 -0.46 1.24 11.55
N GLY A 7 -0.71 0.59 10.39
CA GLY A 7 0.37 0.12 9.51
C GLY A 7 1.33 1.23 9.04
N LEU A 8 0.80 2.41 8.67
CA LEU A 8 1.63 3.54 8.20
C LEU A 8 2.26 4.38 9.30
N ARG A 9 1.65 4.48 10.49
CA ARG A 9 2.29 5.15 11.64
C ARG A 9 3.57 4.42 12.08
N HIS A 10 3.64 3.12 11.84
CA HIS A 10 4.66 2.26 12.43
C HIS A 10 5.84 2.02 11.50
N GLN A 11 5.65 2.15 10.19
CA GLN A 11 6.73 2.32 9.22
C GLN A 11 7.67 3.49 9.60
N VAL A 12 7.14 4.50 10.29
CA VAL A 12 7.92 5.66 10.78
C VAL A 12 8.59 5.41 12.14
N GLN A 13 8.15 4.43 12.93
CA GLN A 13 8.54 4.27 14.34
C GLN A 13 9.31 2.99 14.68
N GLY A 14 9.44 2.03 13.76
CA GLY A 14 10.28 0.83 13.95
C GLY A 14 9.80 -0.14 15.04
N ARG A 15 8.55 -0.02 15.49
CA ARG A 15 7.94 -0.87 16.55
C ARG A 15 7.13 -2.04 15.99
N PHE A 16 7.63 -2.67 14.94
CA PHE A 16 6.92 -3.74 14.24
C PHE A 16 6.61 -4.97 15.11
N ALA A 17 7.42 -5.25 16.14
CA ALA A 17 7.21 -6.40 17.04
C ALA A 17 6.00 -6.22 17.96
N ASP A 18 5.85 -5.04 18.58
CA ASP A 18 4.69 -4.71 19.41
C ASP A 18 3.40 -4.74 18.56
N ASP A 19 3.50 -4.40 17.28
CA ASP A 19 2.36 -4.36 16.35
C ASP A 19 1.87 -5.74 15.98
N LEU A 20 2.78 -6.68 15.77
CA LEU A 20 2.43 -8.06 15.46
C LEU A 20 1.66 -8.68 16.62
N GLU A 21 2.13 -8.51 17.87
CA GLU A 21 1.43 -9.04 19.05
C GLU A 21 0.01 -8.46 19.18
N GLN A 22 -0.16 -7.15 18.97
CA GLN A 22 -1.47 -6.52 19.05
C GLN A 22 -2.40 -6.95 17.90
N LEU A 23 -1.87 -7.12 16.69
CA LEU A 23 -2.64 -7.58 15.55
C LEU A 23 -3.03 -9.06 15.68
N GLU A 24 -2.15 -9.91 16.20
CA GLU A 24 -2.44 -11.32 16.49
C GLU A 24 -3.52 -11.45 17.58
N ALA A 25 -3.44 -10.65 18.65
CA ALA A 25 -4.47 -10.58 19.67
C ALA A 25 -5.82 -10.10 19.09
N ALA A 26 -5.79 -9.07 18.25
CA ALA A 26 -6.99 -8.57 17.56
C ALA A 26 -7.59 -9.62 16.61
N LEU A 27 -6.74 -10.43 15.95
CA LEU A 27 -7.18 -11.52 15.07
C LEU A 27 -7.90 -12.61 15.87
N ALA A 28 -7.35 -13.01 17.02
CA ALA A 28 -8.00 -13.96 17.91
C ALA A 28 -9.38 -13.45 18.38
N VAL A 29 -9.46 -12.20 18.83
CA VAL A 29 -10.72 -11.58 19.25
C VAL A 29 -11.73 -11.51 18.10
N ALA A 30 -11.30 -11.14 16.89
CA ALA A 30 -12.19 -11.07 15.73
C ALA A 30 -12.80 -12.44 15.39
N ARG A 31 -12.00 -13.50 15.47
CA ARG A 31 -12.41 -14.89 15.27
C ARG A 31 -13.37 -15.38 16.36
N ASP A 32 -13.05 -15.14 17.63
CA ASP A 32 -13.89 -15.52 18.76
C ASP A 32 -15.27 -14.84 18.70
N MET A 33 -15.32 -13.62 18.19
CA MET A 33 -16.56 -12.87 17.97
C MET A 33 -17.30 -13.28 16.69
N GLY A 34 -16.70 -14.09 15.81
CA GLY A 34 -17.24 -14.40 14.48
C GLY A 34 -17.35 -13.17 13.57
N ASN A 35 -16.56 -12.13 13.80
CA ASN A 35 -16.62 -10.89 13.04
C ASN A 35 -15.70 -10.97 11.81
N ALA A 36 -16.20 -11.59 10.75
CA ALA A 36 -15.46 -11.81 9.50
C ALA A 36 -14.94 -10.50 8.85
N GLY A 37 -15.67 -9.40 8.98
CA GLY A 37 -15.23 -8.09 8.47
C GLY A 37 -14.00 -7.57 9.21
N LEU A 38 -14.01 -7.65 10.55
CA LEU A 38 -12.86 -7.28 11.37
C LEU A 38 -11.68 -8.23 11.17
N GLU A 39 -11.93 -9.53 11.05
CA GLU A 39 -10.88 -10.52 10.75
C GLU A 39 -10.17 -10.20 9.43
N CYS A 40 -10.92 -9.94 8.37
CA CYS A 40 -10.36 -9.56 7.07
C CYS A 40 -9.50 -8.29 7.14
N ILE A 41 -9.93 -7.30 7.91
CA ILE A 41 -9.18 -6.07 8.16
C ILE A 41 -7.85 -6.36 8.86
N VAL A 42 -7.89 -7.18 9.91
CA VAL A 42 -6.70 -7.48 10.72
C VAL A 42 -5.69 -8.29 9.90
N LEU A 43 -6.17 -9.26 9.09
CA LEU A 43 -5.33 -10.00 8.16
C LEU A 43 -4.65 -9.08 7.14
N CYS A 44 -5.38 -8.11 6.58
CA CYS A 44 -4.80 -7.12 5.68
C CYS A 44 -3.68 -6.32 6.35
N ASN A 45 -3.89 -5.90 7.60
CA ASN A 45 -2.89 -5.14 8.37
C ASN A 45 -1.66 -5.99 8.73
N LEU A 46 -1.83 -7.27 9.09
CA LEU A 46 -0.71 -8.20 9.30
C LEU A 46 0.13 -8.33 8.03
N GLY A 47 -0.55 -8.49 6.88
CA GLY A 47 0.12 -8.51 5.58
C GLY A 47 1.02 -7.31 5.32
N MET A 48 0.51 -6.10 5.58
CA MET A 48 1.29 -4.86 5.44
C MET A 48 2.50 -4.78 6.39
N VAL A 49 2.34 -5.24 7.64
CA VAL A 49 3.43 -5.25 8.63
C VAL A 49 4.51 -6.25 8.24
N TYR A 50 4.14 -7.45 7.78
CA TYR A 50 5.09 -8.44 7.29
C TYR A 50 5.83 -7.98 6.03
N ASP A 51 5.15 -7.31 5.10
CA ASP A 51 5.78 -6.70 3.92
C ASP A 51 6.81 -5.64 4.33
N SER A 52 6.47 -4.79 5.31
CA SER A 52 7.38 -3.78 5.87
C SER A 52 8.60 -4.39 6.58
N LEU A 53 8.47 -5.62 7.06
CA LEU A 53 9.54 -6.42 7.67
C LEU A 53 10.34 -7.25 6.64
N ALA A 54 10.05 -7.11 5.34
CA ALA A 54 10.59 -7.94 4.27
C ALA A 54 10.33 -9.45 4.44
N ARG A 55 9.31 -9.82 5.23
CA ARG A 55 8.82 -11.19 5.43
C ARG A 55 7.72 -11.46 4.41
N LEU A 56 8.14 -11.56 3.14
CA LEU A 56 7.23 -11.49 2.01
C LEU A 56 6.27 -12.68 1.93
N ASP A 57 6.66 -13.85 2.40
CA ASP A 57 5.83 -15.06 2.38
C ASP A 57 4.70 -14.97 3.41
N GLU A 58 5.00 -14.57 4.64
CA GLU A 58 3.97 -14.31 5.65
C GLU A 58 3.04 -13.16 5.22
N ALA A 59 3.59 -12.12 4.58
CA ALA A 59 2.78 -11.06 4.00
C ALA A 59 1.78 -11.60 2.96
N HIS A 60 2.24 -12.51 2.10
CA HIS A 60 1.41 -13.13 1.08
C HIS A 60 0.27 -13.95 1.70
N ASP A 61 0.60 -14.83 2.65
CA ASP A 61 -0.40 -15.70 3.29
C ASP A 61 -1.53 -14.90 3.95
N HIS A 62 -1.19 -13.82 4.65
CA HIS A 62 -2.17 -12.96 5.30
C HIS A 62 -3.00 -12.14 4.30
N LEU A 63 -2.38 -11.60 3.24
CA LEU A 63 -3.10 -10.85 2.22
C LEU A 63 -3.99 -11.75 1.35
N ASP A 64 -3.58 -12.97 1.04
CA ASP A 64 -4.39 -13.92 0.27
C ASP A 64 -5.61 -14.38 1.09
N ALA A 65 -5.42 -14.68 2.38
CA ALA A 65 -6.54 -14.96 3.29
C ALA A 65 -7.52 -13.77 3.38
N ALA A 66 -7.01 -12.54 3.51
CA ALA A 66 -7.86 -11.34 3.49
C ALA A 66 -8.61 -11.18 2.16
N LEU A 67 -7.96 -11.48 1.03
CA LEU A 67 -8.59 -11.37 -0.29
C LEU A 67 -9.73 -12.37 -0.46
N ALA A 68 -9.51 -13.62 -0.07
CA ALA A 68 -10.52 -14.67 -0.09
C ALA A 68 -11.75 -14.26 0.74
N MET A 69 -11.53 -13.80 1.97
CA MET A 69 -12.61 -13.33 2.85
C MET A 69 -13.33 -12.11 2.28
N ALA A 70 -12.62 -11.11 1.75
CA ALA A 70 -13.25 -9.93 1.17
C ALA A 70 -14.19 -10.29 0.01
N ARG A 71 -13.82 -11.29 -0.80
CA ARG A 71 -14.62 -11.83 -1.90
C ARG A 71 -15.85 -12.61 -1.39
N GLU A 72 -15.67 -13.48 -0.41
CA GLU A 72 -16.77 -14.22 0.21
C GLU A 72 -17.82 -13.30 0.84
N LEU A 73 -17.36 -12.21 1.47
CA LEU A 73 -18.22 -11.19 2.04
C LEU A 73 -18.86 -10.26 0.99
N GLY A 74 -18.44 -10.33 -0.28
CA GLY A 74 -18.84 -9.38 -1.32
C GLY A 74 -18.41 -7.93 -1.03
N HIS A 75 -17.41 -7.74 -0.17
CA HIS A 75 -17.02 -6.42 0.32
C HIS A 75 -16.04 -5.74 -0.64
N ARG A 76 -16.56 -5.26 -1.78
CA ARG A 76 -15.78 -4.72 -2.92
C ARG A 76 -14.74 -3.66 -2.57
N ARG A 77 -15.04 -2.78 -1.60
CA ARG A 77 -14.07 -1.77 -1.11
C ARG A 77 -12.83 -2.43 -0.50
N LEU A 78 -13.05 -3.47 0.31
CA LEU A 78 -11.99 -4.15 1.04
C LEU A 78 -11.20 -5.05 0.09
N GLU A 79 -11.88 -5.72 -0.83
CA GLU A 79 -11.23 -6.46 -1.93
C GLU A 79 -10.28 -5.54 -2.73
N GLY A 80 -10.73 -4.33 -3.08
CA GLY A 80 -9.89 -3.36 -3.79
C GLY A 80 -8.68 -2.88 -2.98
N GLN A 81 -8.83 -2.72 -1.67
CA GLN A 81 -7.73 -2.37 -0.76
C GLN A 81 -6.72 -3.52 -0.62
N VAL A 82 -7.18 -4.77 -0.44
CA VAL A 82 -6.28 -5.93 -0.35
C VAL A 82 -5.51 -6.15 -1.65
N LEU A 83 -6.17 -6.01 -2.80
CA LEU A 83 -5.52 -6.08 -4.12
C LEU A 83 -4.45 -4.99 -4.32
N CYS A 84 -4.63 -3.81 -3.72
CA CYS A 84 -3.60 -2.78 -3.70
C CYS A 84 -2.33 -3.26 -3.00
N TYR A 85 -2.46 -3.84 -1.81
CA TYR A 85 -1.32 -4.32 -1.02
C TYR A 85 -0.67 -5.57 -1.62
N LEU A 86 -1.45 -6.51 -2.19
CA LEU A 86 -0.89 -7.62 -2.97
C LEU A 86 -0.10 -7.12 -4.19
N GLY A 87 -0.61 -6.08 -4.86
CA GLY A 87 0.09 -5.45 -5.97
C GLY A 87 1.47 -4.93 -5.55
N LEU A 88 1.54 -4.25 -4.41
CA LEU A 88 2.81 -3.76 -3.87
C LEU A 88 3.74 -4.91 -3.45
N LEU A 89 3.21 -5.94 -2.80
CA LEU A 89 3.98 -7.14 -2.41
C LEU A 89 4.60 -7.85 -3.63
N HIS A 90 3.85 -8.00 -4.72
CA HIS A 90 4.38 -8.54 -5.97
C HIS A 90 5.47 -7.63 -6.55
N ALA A 91 5.33 -6.31 -6.46
CA ALA A 91 6.37 -5.38 -6.89
C ALA A 91 7.67 -5.53 -6.07
N HIS A 92 7.58 -5.75 -4.75
CA HIS A 92 8.74 -6.04 -3.90
C HIS A 92 9.41 -7.38 -4.23
N ARG A 93 8.65 -8.34 -4.78
CA ARG A 93 9.17 -9.59 -5.34
C ARG A 93 9.71 -9.47 -6.78
N ALA A 94 9.63 -8.27 -7.37
CA ALA A 94 9.92 -8.00 -8.78
C ALA A 94 8.97 -8.69 -9.79
N ASP A 95 7.79 -9.12 -9.34
CA ASP A 95 6.72 -9.73 -10.14
C ASP A 95 5.82 -8.66 -10.76
N PHE A 96 6.38 -7.76 -11.57
CA PHE A 96 5.70 -6.52 -11.99
C PHE A 96 4.40 -6.75 -12.78
N ASP A 97 4.30 -7.83 -13.54
CA ASP A 97 3.08 -8.14 -14.31
C ASP A 97 1.93 -8.61 -13.41
N GLU A 98 2.22 -9.33 -12.33
CA GLU A 98 1.22 -9.68 -11.32
C GLU A 98 0.85 -8.44 -10.50
N ALA A 99 1.84 -7.63 -10.12
CA ALA A 99 1.62 -6.36 -9.43
C ALA A 99 0.64 -5.46 -10.17
N ARG A 100 0.86 -5.24 -11.48
CA ARG A 100 -0.04 -4.46 -12.34
C ARG A 100 -1.42 -5.07 -12.46
N ARG A 101 -1.55 -6.39 -12.54
CA ARG A 101 -2.85 -7.08 -12.58
C ARG A 101 -3.64 -6.85 -11.30
N CYS A 102 -3.02 -7.03 -10.14
CA CYS A 102 -3.64 -6.75 -8.85
C CYS A 102 -4.08 -5.28 -8.73
N LEU A 103 -3.19 -4.34 -9.06
CA LEU A 103 -3.49 -2.90 -8.99
C LEU A 103 -4.63 -2.50 -9.94
N ASN A 104 -4.65 -3.04 -11.16
CA ASN A 104 -5.74 -2.76 -12.12
C ASN A 104 -7.09 -3.30 -11.63
N ALA A 105 -7.12 -4.51 -11.08
CA ALA A 105 -8.34 -5.08 -10.51
C ALA A 105 -8.83 -4.28 -9.28
N GLY A 106 -7.91 -3.91 -8.38
CA GLY A 106 -8.23 -3.09 -7.21
C GLY A 106 -8.75 -1.71 -7.59
N GLU A 107 -8.13 -1.06 -8.58
CA GLU A 107 -8.54 0.24 -9.10
C GLU A 107 -9.95 0.22 -9.68
N ALA A 108 -10.30 -0.83 -10.42
CA ALA A 108 -11.65 -0.99 -10.96
C ALA A 108 -12.69 -1.10 -9.84
N LEU A 109 -12.41 -1.86 -8.78
CA LEU A 109 -13.30 -2.00 -7.63
C LEU A 109 -13.45 -0.69 -6.85
N LEU A 110 -12.35 -0.01 -6.55
CA LEU A 110 -12.35 1.25 -5.79
C LEU A 110 -13.07 2.36 -6.55
N ARG A 111 -12.92 2.42 -7.87
CA ARG A 111 -13.73 3.31 -8.72
C ARG A 111 -15.21 2.96 -8.68
N ALA A 112 -15.56 1.67 -8.77
CA ALA A 112 -16.96 1.24 -8.77
C ALA A 112 -17.69 1.59 -7.47
N VAL A 113 -16.99 1.63 -6.34
CA VAL A 113 -17.54 2.05 -5.03
C VAL A 113 -17.27 3.52 -4.70
N SER A 114 -16.73 4.31 -5.64
CA SER A 114 -16.39 5.73 -5.47
C SER A 114 -15.47 6.03 -4.27
N ASP A 115 -14.58 5.10 -3.92
CA ASP A 115 -13.65 5.26 -2.80
C ASP A 115 -12.38 5.99 -3.24
N ARG A 116 -12.47 7.32 -3.28
CA ARG A 116 -11.40 8.18 -3.77
C ARG A 116 -10.13 8.09 -2.92
N THR A 117 -10.24 8.03 -1.59
CA THR A 117 -9.05 7.97 -0.71
C THR A 117 -8.21 6.72 -0.98
N SER A 118 -8.83 5.53 -0.96
CA SER A 118 -8.11 4.28 -1.23
C SER A 118 -7.59 4.25 -2.67
N LEU A 119 -8.31 4.83 -3.63
CA LEU A 119 -7.84 4.95 -5.00
C LEU A 119 -6.56 5.78 -5.09
N GLY A 120 -6.46 6.89 -4.35
CA GLY A 120 -5.24 7.69 -4.28
C GLY A 120 -4.05 6.91 -3.71
N ILE A 121 -4.28 6.11 -2.67
CA ILE A 121 -3.25 5.24 -2.07
C ILE A 121 -2.81 4.17 -3.08
N LEU A 122 -3.75 3.56 -3.79
CA LEU A 122 -3.45 2.60 -4.85
C LEU A 122 -2.59 3.21 -5.96
N LEU A 123 -2.87 4.45 -6.36
CA LEU A 123 -2.05 5.15 -7.35
C LEU A 123 -0.63 5.45 -6.82
N CYS A 124 -0.46 5.65 -5.51
CA CYS A 124 0.87 5.71 -4.90
C CYS A 124 1.60 4.35 -5.01
N SER A 125 0.93 3.24 -4.69
CA SER A 125 1.50 1.89 -4.86
C SER A 125 1.83 1.57 -6.32
N ARG A 126 1.01 2.06 -7.27
CA ARG A 126 1.32 1.98 -8.70
C ARG A 126 2.57 2.77 -9.05
N ALA A 127 2.69 4.01 -8.57
CA ALA A 127 3.88 4.82 -8.82
C ALA A 127 5.16 4.15 -8.33
N GLU A 128 5.13 3.55 -7.14
CA GLU A 128 6.24 2.75 -6.59
C GLU A 128 6.51 1.50 -7.43
N THR A 129 5.48 0.75 -7.82
CA THR A 129 5.62 -0.42 -8.70
C THR A 129 6.30 -0.09 -10.02
N GLU A 130 5.84 0.98 -10.68
CA GLU A 130 6.40 1.42 -11.96
C GLU A 130 7.81 2.00 -11.81
N HIS A 131 8.16 2.54 -10.63
CA HIS A 131 9.53 2.95 -10.33
C HIS A 131 10.45 1.73 -10.21
N LEU A 132 10.06 0.73 -9.43
CA LEU A 132 10.81 -0.52 -9.26
C LEU A 132 10.97 -1.27 -10.60
N ALA A 133 9.97 -1.19 -11.48
CA ALA A 133 10.01 -1.76 -12.82
C ALA A 133 10.88 -0.95 -13.82
N GLY A 134 11.46 0.18 -13.41
CA GLY A 134 12.30 1.04 -14.26
C GLY A 134 11.52 1.94 -15.25
N THR A 135 10.19 2.02 -15.11
CA THR A 135 9.30 2.81 -15.98
C THR A 135 8.99 4.18 -15.39
N ALA A 136 9.98 5.06 -15.38
CA ALA A 136 9.92 6.35 -14.68
C ALA A 136 8.77 7.28 -15.13
N ASP A 137 8.39 7.26 -16.42
CA ASP A 137 7.26 8.06 -16.92
C ASP A 137 5.92 7.57 -16.36
N ALA A 138 5.71 6.25 -16.33
CA ALA A 138 4.52 5.64 -15.75
C ALA A 138 4.44 5.90 -14.24
N ALA A 139 5.58 5.85 -13.54
CA ALA A 139 5.66 6.19 -12.13
C ALA A 139 5.25 7.63 -11.85
N ARG A 140 5.77 8.60 -12.63
CA ARG A 140 5.41 10.02 -12.52
C ARG A 140 3.94 10.27 -12.85
N ALA A 141 3.40 9.60 -13.87
CA ALA A 141 1.99 9.71 -14.23
C ALA A 141 1.08 9.22 -13.10
N ALA A 142 1.41 8.07 -12.48
CA ALA A 142 0.68 7.53 -11.35
C ALA A 142 0.76 8.45 -10.11
N LEU A 143 1.95 9.01 -9.81
CA LEU A 143 2.10 10.00 -8.74
C LEU A 143 1.23 11.24 -8.99
N SER A 144 1.28 11.81 -10.20
CA SER A 144 0.47 12.98 -10.54
C SER A 144 -1.03 12.70 -10.40
N ALA A 145 -1.49 11.52 -10.82
CA ALA A 145 -2.89 11.12 -10.62
C ALA A 145 -3.25 10.98 -9.14
N ALA A 146 -2.36 10.44 -8.30
CA ALA A 146 -2.57 10.38 -6.85
C ALA A 146 -2.66 11.78 -6.19
N GLU A 147 -1.86 12.74 -6.67
CA GLU A 147 -1.87 14.13 -6.18
C GLU A 147 -3.17 14.86 -6.51
N VAL A 148 -3.72 14.63 -7.71
CA VAL A 148 -5.04 15.15 -8.09
C VAL A 148 -6.10 14.63 -7.13
N ILE A 149 -6.10 13.33 -6.84
CA ILE A 149 -7.05 12.73 -5.89
C ILE A 149 -6.88 13.33 -4.50
N ALA A 150 -5.64 13.49 -4.03
CA ALA A 150 -5.37 14.08 -2.72
C ALA A 150 -5.91 15.51 -2.59
N ALA A 151 -5.77 16.32 -3.64
CA ALA A 151 -6.34 17.66 -3.69
C ALA A 151 -7.89 17.62 -3.68
N GLU A 152 -8.51 16.71 -4.44
CA GLU A 152 -9.97 16.57 -4.50
C GLU A 152 -10.59 16.16 -3.16
N VAL A 153 -9.94 15.25 -2.43
CA VAL A 153 -10.45 14.77 -1.12
C VAL A 153 -9.98 15.63 0.06
N GLY A 154 -9.18 16.67 -0.18
CA GLY A 154 -8.60 17.50 0.87
C GLY A 154 -7.68 16.74 1.82
N ALA A 155 -6.90 15.79 1.31
CA ALA A 155 -6.00 14.96 2.11
C ALA A 155 -4.90 15.81 2.77
N GLY A 156 -4.88 15.85 4.10
CA GLY A 156 -3.80 16.49 4.87
C GLY A 156 -2.48 15.70 4.81
N ALA A 157 -1.37 16.35 5.17
CA ALA A 157 -0.04 15.74 5.16
C ALA A 157 0.06 14.50 6.07
N ASP A 158 -0.60 14.52 7.22
CA ASP A 158 -0.60 13.41 8.19
C ASP A 158 -1.67 12.35 7.89
N SER A 159 -2.45 12.52 6.82
CA SER A 159 -3.39 11.50 6.37
C SER A 159 -2.65 10.34 5.73
N GLU A 160 -3.28 9.17 5.69
CA GLU A 160 -2.73 7.99 5.02
C GLU A 160 -2.27 8.28 3.58
N LEU A 161 -3.10 8.96 2.80
CA LEU A 161 -2.76 9.37 1.43
C LEU A 161 -1.63 10.41 1.40
N GLY A 162 -1.60 11.34 2.36
CA GLY A 162 -0.52 12.33 2.49
C GLY A 162 0.84 11.69 2.75
N LEU A 163 0.89 10.71 3.66
CA LEU A 163 2.09 9.93 3.97
C LEU A 163 2.53 9.08 2.79
N ALA A 164 1.60 8.40 2.11
CA ALA A 164 1.89 7.62 0.90
C ALA A 164 2.48 8.48 -0.21
N LEU A 165 1.92 9.67 -0.45
CA LEU A 165 2.46 10.65 -1.40
C LEU A 165 3.86 11.11 -1.02
N ALA A 166 4.09 11.45 0.25
CA ALA A 166 5.41 11.88 0.72
C ALA A 166 6.47 10.80 0.48
N ARG A 167 6.13 9.53 0.78
CA ARG A 167 7.00 8.37 0.53
C ARG A 167 7.36 8.24 -0.95
N VAL A 168 6.37 8.24 -1.85
CA VAL A 168 6.60 8.09 -3.29
C VAL A 168 7.36 9.29 -3.88
N ARG A 169 7.07 10.51 -3.43
CA ARG A 169 7.83 11.70 -3.85
C ARG A 169 9.32 11.59 -3.50
N ASN A 170 9.63 11.10 -2.31
CA ASN A 170 11.01 10.87 -1.90
C ASN A 170 11.68 9.78 -2.74
N LEU A 171 10.96 8.70 -3.06
CA LEU A 171 11.45 7.63 -3.93
C LEU A 171 11.74 8.12 -5.36
N LEU A 172 10.90 9.00 -5.88
CA LEU A 172 11.02 9.55 -7.25
C LEU A 172 11.88 10.81 -7.32
N ALA A 173 12.39 11.32 -6.21
CA ALA A 173 13.26 12.49 -6.20
C ALA A 173 14.54 12.17 -7.00
N PRO A 174 14.98 13.05 -7.91
CA PRO A 174 16.25 12.85 -8.61
C PRO A 174 17.38 12.80 -7.58
N ASP A 175 18.15 11.71 -7.59
CA ASP A 175 19.27 11.48 -6.69
C ASP A 175 20.17 12.73 -6.61
N ALA A 176 20.35 13.29 -5.42
CA ALA A 176 21.28 14.39 -5.17
C ALA A 176 22.77 13.97 -5.29
N ARG A 177 23.06 12.84 -5.94
CA ARG A 177 24.41 12.24 -6.08
C ARG A 177 24.98 12.33 -7.51
N SER A 178 24.64 13.36 -8.27
CA SER A 178 25.30 13.67 -9.56
C SER A 178 25.96 15.05 -9.62
N LYS A 179 26.27 15.67 -8.46
CA LYS A 179 27.06 16.90 -8.37
C LYS A 179 28.38 16.70 -7.62
N THR A 180 29.22 15.77 -8.06
CA THR A 180 30.65 15.75 -7.69
C THR A 180 31.60 15.50 -8.84
N ASP A 181 31.16 15.62 -10.10
CA ASP A 181 32.08 15.76 -11.23
C ASP A 181 32.08 17.23 -11.70
N SER A 182 32.72 18.09 -10.90
CA SER A 182 33.30 19.31 -11.45
C SER A 182 34.64 18.95 -12.05
N PRO A 183 34.90 19.25 -13.34
CA PRO A 183 36.20 19.05 -13.94
C PRO A 183 37.18 20.06 -13.32
N ILE A 184 38.25 19.57 -12.71
CA ILE A 184 39.42 20.41 -12.44
C ILE A 184 40.05 20.70 -13.81
N ALA A 185 39.64 21.82 -14.41
CA ALA A 185 40.29 22.38 -15.56
C ALA A 185 41.50 23.21 -15.11
N GLY A 186 42.68 22.84 -15.66
CA GLY A 186 43.78 23.72 -16.05
C GLY A 186 44.46 24.55 -14.97
#